data_AF-A0A967I7S9-F1
#
_entry.id   AF-A0A967I7S9-F1
#
_cell.length_a   1.000
_cell.length_b   1.000
_cell.length_c   1.000
_cell.angle_alpha   90.00
_cell.angle_beta   90.00
_cell.angle_gamma   90.00
#
_symmetry.space_group_name_H-M   'P 1'
#
loop_
_entity.id
_entity.type
_entity.pdbx_description
1 polymer ?
#
loop_
_entity_poly.entity_id
_entity_poly.type
_entity_poly.pdbx_seq_one_letter_code
_entity_poly.pdbx_strand_id
1 'polypeptide(L)'
;PLVTQDQIQALAALMTWKCALVDVPFGGAKGGVVCDVKSLSAAELRRITRRFISELGDNIGPYIDIPAPDMYTDAQTMAWIYDTYDALH
;
A
#
# COMPACT_ATOMS: atom_id res chain seq x y z
N PRO A 1 6.27 12.45 5.66
CA PRO A 1 6.27 12.72 7.12
C PRO A 1 4.96 13.25 7.76
N LEU A 2 3.81 13.30 7.04
CA LEU A 2 2.55 13.86 7.59
C LEU A 2 1.33 12.94 7.46
N VAL A 3 1.54 11.64 7.19
CA VAL A 3 0.43 10.68 7.11
C VAL A 3 -0.12 10.43 8.52
N THR A 4 -1.41 10.64 8.72
CA THR A 4 -2.12 10.34 9.98
C THR A 4 -3.14 9.23 9.77
N GLN A 5 -3.53 8.57 10.85
CA GLN A 5 -4.55 7.52 10.81
C GLN A 5 -5.89 8.06 10.27
N ASP A 6 -6.32 9.24 10.70
CA ASP A 6 -7.57 9.87 10.24
C ASP A 6 -7.55 10.13 8.74
N GLN A 7 -6.41 10.58 8.20
CA GLN A 7 -6.25 10.78 6.77
C GLN A 7 -6.36 9.46 6.00
N ILE A 8 -5.71 8.40 6.49
CA ILE A 8 -5.78 7.07 5.88
C ILE A 8 -7.21 6.52 5.90
N GLN A 9 -7.93 6.66 7.02
CA GLN A 9 -9.33 6.23 7.13
C GLN A 9 -10.24 7.01 6.16
N ALA A 10 -10.09 8.33 6.08
CA ALA A 10 -10.86 9.15 5.16
C ALA A 10 -10.62 8.74 3.70
N LEU A 11 -9.36 8.50 3.32
CA LEU A 11 -9.00 8.04 1.97
C LEU A 11 -9.52 6.62 1.67
N ALA A 12 -9.49 5.71 2.65
CA ALA A 12 -10.05 4.37 2.51
C ALA A 12 -11.56 4.41 2.28
N ALA A 13 -12.28 5.24 3.05
CA ALA A 13 -13.70 5.46 2.83
C ALA A 13 -13.95 5.99 1.41
N LEU A 14 -13.23 7.02 0.98
CA LEU A 14 -13.37 7.57 -0.38
C LEU A 14 -13.08 6.53 -1.47
N MET A 15 -12.15 5.59 -1.25
CA MET A 15 -11.94 4.47 -2.18
C MET A 15 -13.16 3.58 -2.27
N THR A 16 -13.82 3.26 -1.15
CA THR A 16 -15.07 2.47 -1.12
C THR A 16 -16.16 3.16 -1.94
N TRP A 17 -16.40 4.45 -1.69
CA TRP A 17 -17.40 5.23 -2.43
C TRP A 17 -17.07 5.31 -3.92
N LYS A 18 -15.80 5.54 -4.26
CA LYS A 18 -15.36 5.61 -5.66
C LYS A 18 -15.61 4.30 -6.39
N CYS A 19 -15.18 3.17 -5.83
CA CYS A 19 -15.36 1.85 -6.45
C CYS A 19 -16.85 1.52 -6.66
N ALA A 20 -17.69 1.83 -5.67
CA ALA A 20 -19.14 1.68 -5.78
C ALA A 20 -19.75 2.58 -6.87
N LEU A 21 -19.28 3.83 -6.99
CA LEU A 21 -19.81 4.79 -7.98
C LEU A 21 -19.45 4.43 -9.42
N VAL A 22 -18.25 3.87 -9.65
CA VAL A 22 -17.80 3.45 -10.99
C VAL A 22 -18.12 1.99 -11.32
N ASP A 23 -18.90 1.32 -10.47
CA ASP A 23 -19.37 -0.06 -10.64
C ASP A 23 -18.25 -1.08 -10.91
N VAL A 24 -17.19 -1.03 -10.09
CA VAL A 24 -16.13 -2.04 -10.09
C VAL A 24 -16.25 -2.96 -8.86
N PRO A 25 -15.92 -4.26 -8.99
CA PRO A 25 -16.12 -5.25 -7.93
C PRO A 25 -15.00 -5.19 -6.87
N PHE A 26 -14.70 -4.00 -6.37
CA PHE A 26 -13.70 -3.77 -5.33
C PHE A 26 -14.30 -3.02 -4.14
N GLY A 27 -13.80 -3.33 -2.94
CA GLY A 27 -14.03 -2.52 -1.76
C GLY A 27 -13.19 -1.24 -1.77
N GLY A 28 -12.89 -0.73 -0.57
CA GLY A 28 -11.97 0.38 -0.39
C GLY A 28 -11.04 0.15 0.79
N ALA A 29 -9.75 0.31 0.53
CA ALA A 29 -8.68 0.26 1.51
C ALA A 29 -7.68 1.38 1.22
N LYS A 30 -6.89 1.72 2.24
CA LYS A 30 -5.75 2.62 2.09
C LYS A 30 -4.68 2.25 3.11
N GLY A 31 -3.42 2.27 2.66
CA GLY A 31 -2.25 2.07 3.50
C GLY A 31 -1.28 3.23 3.35
N GLY A 32 -0.36 3.37 4.31
CA GLY A 32 0.69 4.36 4.25
C GLY A 32 1.75 4.11 5.32
N VAL A 33 2.99 4.50 5.01
CA VAL A 33 4.11 4.43 5.94
C VAL A 33 4.61 5.85 6.19
N VAL A 34 4.68 6.25 7.46
CA VAL A 34 5.20 7.56 7.85
C VAL A 34 6.73 7.54 7.70
N CYS A 35 7.22 8.06 6.59
CA CYS A 35 8.65 8.25 6.36
C CYS A 35 8.90 9.52 5.51
N ASP A 36 10.17 9.91 5.42
CA ASP A 36 10.62 10.92 4.46
C ASP A 36 11.37 10.24 3.31
N VAL A 37 10.66 10.03 2.21
CA VAL A 37 11.19 9.28 1.05
C VAL A 37 12.38 9.98 0.41
N LYS A 38 12.49 11.31 0.55
CA LYS A 38 13.56 12.11 -0.09
C LYS A 38 14.90 12.00 0.63
N SER A 39 14.91 11.63 1.90
CA SER A 39 16.14 11.42 2.69
C SER A 39 16.61 9.97 2.71
N LEU A 40 15.81 9.03 2.19
CA LEU A 40 16.12 7.61 2.19
C LEU A 40 16.75 7.17 0.88
N SER A 41 17.74 6.29 0.97
CA SER A 41 18.28 5.60 -0.19
C SER A 41 17.29 4.58 -0.76
N ALA A 42 17.47 4.21 -2.03
CA ALA A 42 16.65 3.16 -2.66
C ALA A 42 16.72 1.82 -1.91
N ALA A 43 17.87 1.50 -1.29
CA ALA A 43 18.05 0.29 -0.51
C ALA A 43 17.26 0.32 0.81
N GLU A 44 17.19 1.47 1.46
CA GLU A 44 16.39 1.67 2.69
C GLU A 44 14.91 1.65 2.38
N LEU A 45 14.48 2.31 1.31
CA LEU A 45 13.09 2.26 0.84
C LEU A 45 12.68 0.81 0.55
N ARG A 46 13.51 0.06 -0.18
CA ARG A 46 13.26 -1.37 -0.41
C ARG A 46 13.09 -2.14 0.90
N ARG A 47 13.99 -1.95 1.87
CA ARG A 47 13.90 -2.65 3.16
C ARG A 47 12.61 -2.32 3.92
N ILE A 48 12.20 -1.05 3.92
CA ILE A 48 10.97 -0.59 4.55
C ILE A 48 9.75 -1.21 3.86
N THR A 49 9.68 -1.15 2.53
CA THR A 49 8.59 -1.74 1.74
C THR A 49 8.46 -3.24 2.02
N ARG A 50 9.58 -3.98 1.94
CA ARG A 50 9.57 -5.43 2.22
C ARG A 50 9.09 -5.72 3.64
N ARG A 51 9.61 -5.01 4.65
CA ARG A 51 9.19 -5.21 6.03
C ARG A 51 7.71 -4.90 6.23
N PHE A 52 7.20 -3.82 5.64
CA PHE A 52 5.79 -3.45 5.72
C PHE A 52 4.88 -4.56 5.15
N ILE A 53 5.22 -5.12 3.99
CA ILE A 53 4.46 -6.22 3.38
C ILE A 53 4.54 -7.50 4.20
N SER A 54 5.71 -7.84 4.75
CA SER A 54 5.83 -8.99 5.65
C SER A 54 4.97 -8.86 6.91
N GLU A 55 4.79 -7.65 7.44
CA GLU A 55 3.93 -7.41 8.61
C GLU A 55 2.43 -7.44 8.25
N LEU A 56 2.06 -7.12 7.01
CA LEU A 56 0.67 -7.27 6.56
C LEU A 56 0.26 -8.74 6.44
N GLY A 57 1.19 -9.62 6.05
CA GLY A 57 0.97 -11.06 5.98
C GLY A 57 -0.27 -11.43 5.14
N ASP A 58 -1.16 -12.24 5.72
CA ASP A 58 -2.39 -12.72 5.08
C ASP A 58 -3.49 -11.64 4.93
N ASN A 59 -3.27 -10.42 5.42
CA ASN A 59 -4.25 -9.32 5.25
C ASN A 59 -4.25 -8.74 3.82
N ILE A 60 -3.32 -9.15 2.97
CA ILE A 60 -3.26 -8.79 1.56
C ILE A 60 -3.28 -10.04 0.68
N GLY A 61 -3.74 -9.88 -0.56
CA GLY A 61 -3.75 -10.97 -1.52
C GLY A 61 -4.70 -10.70 -2.69
N PRO A 62 -4.60 -11.49 -3.77
CA PRO A 62 -5.34 -11.26 -5.01
C PRO A 62 -6.87 -11.29 -4.85
N TYR A 63 -7.37 -11.87 -3.76
CA TYR A 63 -8.80 -11.96 -3.45
C TYR A 63 -9.21 -11.29 -2.12
N ILE A 64 -8.28 -10.61 -1.44
CA ILE A 64 -8.50 -10.00 -0.12
C ILE A 64 -8.31 -8.49 -0.21
N ASP A 65 -7.07 -8.05 -0.43
CA ASP A 65 -6.71 -6.65 -0.61
C ASP A 65 -5.54 -6.56 -1.58
N ILE A 66 -5.69 -5.74 -2.63
CA ILE A 66 -4.74 -5.58 -3.72
C ILE A 66 -4.13 -4.18 -3.62
N PRO A 67 -2.91 -4.04 -3.09
CA PRO A 67 -2.25 -2.75 -2.98
C PRO A 67 -2.00 -2.11 -4.34
N ALA A 68 -1.97 -0.77 -4.36
CA ALA A 68 -1.73 0.02 -5.56
C ALA A 68 -0.81 1.21 -5.25
N PRO A 69 -0.15 1.79 -6.26
CA PRO A 69 0.70 2.96 -6.05
C PRO A 69 -0.12 4.21 -5.72
N ASP A 70 0.45 5.06 -4.85
CA ASP A 70 0.02 6.40 -4.48
C ASP A 70 1.23 7.35 -4.40
N MET A 71 1.06 8.55 -3.83
CA MET A 71 2.09 9.57 -3.65
C MET A 71 3.38 8.97 -3.05
N TYR A 72 4.50 9.20 -3.73
CA TYR A 72 5.84 8.70 -3.38
C TYR A 72 6.02 7.17 -3.44
N THR A 73 5.10 6.47 -4.09
CA THR A 73 5.27 5.06 -4.47
C THR A 73 5.03 4.92 -5.97
N ASP A 74 5.65 3.93 -6.57
CA ASP A 74 5.68 3.76 -8.03
C ASP A 74 5.74 2.27 -8.41
N ALA A 75 5.95 2.00 -9.70
CA ALA A 75 6.09 0.64 -10.22
C ALA A 75 7.25 -0.14 -9.55
N GLN A 76 8.35 0.53 -9.20
CA GLN A 76 9.48 -0.12 -8.53
C GLN A 76 9.10 -0.55 -7.11
N THR A 77 8.33 0.28 -6.41
CA THR A 77 7.76 -0.04 -5.10
C THR A 77 6.82 -1.23 -5.21
N MET A 78 5.92 -1.25 -6.21
CA MET A 78 4.99 -2.37 -6.44
C MET A 78 5.74 -3.67 -6.76
N ALA A 79 6.84 -3.60 -7.52
CA ALA A 79 7.68 -4.77 -7.79
C ALA A 79 8.27 -5.37 -6.50
N TRP A 80 8.68 -4.54 -5.54
CA TRP A 80 9.14 -5.03 -4.23
C TRP A 80 8.00 -5.61 -3.38
N ILE A 81 6.80 -5.04 -3.48
CA ILE A 81 5.62 -5.59 -2.79
C ILE A 81 5.32 -6.99 -3.32
N TYR A 82 5.26 -7.15 -4.64
CA TYR A 82 5.01 -8.44 -5.28
C TYR A 82 6.09 -9.46 -4.95
N ASP A 83 7.38 -9.12 -5.12
CA ASP A 83 8.53 -9.97 -4.75
C ASP A 83 8.48 -10.42 -3.29
N THR A 84 8.02 -9.55 -2.38
CA THR A 84 7.90 -9.91 -0.96
C THR A 84 6.71 -10.81 -0.70
N TYR A 85 5.56 -10.52 -1.31
CA TYR A 85 4.36 -11.33 -1.16
C TYR A 85 4.57 -12.76 -1.68
N ASP A 86 5.17 -12.89 -2.86
CA ASP A 86 5.49 -14.17 -3.53
C ASP A 86 6.55 -14.98 -2.75
N ALA A 87 7.46 -14.32 -2.03
CA ALA A 87 8.41 -15.01 -1.16
C ALA A 87 7.79 -15.52 0.16
N LEU A 88 6.61 -15.04 0.55
CA LEU A 88 5.93 -15.38 1.80
C LEU A 88 4.82 -16.42 1.64
N HIS A 89 4.27 -16.58 0.43
CA HIS A 89 3.12 -17.45 0.11
C HIS A 89 3.47 -18.43 -1.00
#